data_AF-X1NSS7-F1
#
_entry.id   AF-X1NSS7-F1
#
_cell.length_a   1.000
_cell.length_b   1.000
_cell.length_c   1.000
_cell.angle_alpha   90.00
_cell.angle_beta   90.00
_cell.angle_gamma   90.00
#
_symmetry.space_group_name_H-M   'P 1'
#
loop_
_entity.id
_entity.type
_entity.pdbx_description
1 polymer ?
#
loop_
_entity_poly.entity_id
_entity_poly.type
_entity_poly.pdbx_seq_one_letter_code
_entity_poly.pdbx_strand_id
1 'polypeptide(L)'
;AKQLEKLNVDVIEAGFPISSPGDFEAVRLIAKEVHTPIICALARAVPEDIDRAWEAVREAKHPRIHVFLSSSDIHLGYQLKKSREEVLHTAQEMVARAKKYTDDIEFSPMDASRTEPKYIFQILEAVIDAGATT
;
A
#
# COMPACT_ATOMS: atom_id res chain seq x y z
N ALA A 1 -5.68 17.71 5.65
CA ALA A 1 -6.78 16.76 5.36
C ALA A 1 -8.15 17.45 5.19
N LYS A 2 -8.71 18.16 6.17
CA LYS A 2 -10.04 18.82 6.04
C LYS A 2 -10.22 19.74 4.82
N GLN A 3 -9.16 20.45 4.40
CA GLN A 3 -9.23 21.27 3.18
C GLN A 3 -9.29 20.42 1.89
N LEU A 4 -8.64 19.25 1.88
CA LEU A 4 -8.72 18.31 0.75
C LEU A 4 -10.10 17.64 0.71
N GLU A 5 -10.69 17.32 1.87
CA GLU A 5 -12.09 16.87 1.95
C GLU A 5 -13.04 17.93 1.38
N LYS A 6 -12.86 19.21 1.72
CA LYS A 6 -13.65 20.31 1.12
C LYS A 6 -13.43 20.47 -0.38
N LEU A 7 -12.22 20.17 -0.87
CA LEU A 7 -11.91 20.13 -2.30
C LEU A 7 -12.59 18.93 -3.00
N ASN A 8 -13.14 17.98 -2.24
CA ASN A 8 -13.81 16.79 -2.73
C ASN A 8 -12.88 15.90 -3.58
N VAL A 9 -11.66 15.68 -3.10
CA VAL A 9 -10.76 14.65 -3.66
C VAL A 9 -11.29 13.26 -3.35
N ASP A 10 -11.01 12.28 -4.21
CA ASP A 10 -11.48 10.90 -4.00
C ASP A 10 -10.69 10.17 -2.91
N VAL A 11 -9.37 10.39 -2.86
CA VAL A 11 -8.45 9.70 -1.93
C VAL A 11 -7.52 10.72 -1.27
N ILE A 12 -7.27 10.52 0.03
CA ILE A 12 -6.20 11.17 0.78
C ILE A 12 -5.27 10.08 1.32
N GLU A 13 -4.07 9.98 0.75
CA GLU A 13 -2.98 9.23 1.39
C GLU A 13 -2.47 10.04 2.59
N ALA A 14 -2.80 9.57 3.79
CA ALA A 14 -2.62 10.32 5.02
C ALA A 14 -1.20 10.21 5.60
N GLY A 15 -0.40 9.22 5.15
CA GLY A 15 0.97 9.01 5.59
C GLY A 15 1.43 7.56 5.53
N PHE A 16 2.56 7.29 6.19
CA PHE A 16 3.19 5.97 6.25
C PHE A 16 3.29 5.49 7.72
N PRO A 17 2.28 4.78 8.26
CA PRO A 17 2.14 4.59 9.71
C PRO A 17 3.28 3.86 10.44
N ILE A 18 4.10 3.06 9.74
CA ILE A 18 5.24 2.36 10.37
C ILE A 18 6.44 3.28 10.60
N SER A 19 6.54 4.42 9.90
CA SER A 19 7.78 5.23 9.91
C SER A 19 8.08 5.81 11.29
N SER A 20 7.04 6.17 12.05
CA SER A 20 7.17 6.61 13.43
C SER A 20 5.84 6.51 14.19
N PRO A 21 5.86 6.53 15.54
CA PRO A 21 4.65 6.70 16.33
C PRO A 21 3.88 7.98 16.00
N GLY A 22 4.57 9.05 15.60
CA GLY A 22 3.95 10.32 15.20
C GLY A 22 3.17 10.20 13.90
N ASP A 23 3.73 9.52 12.90
CA ASP A 23 3.04 9.26 11.63
C ASP A 23 1.81 8.37 11.84
N PHE A 24 1.92 7.34 12.67
CA PHE A 24 0.77 6.51 13.04
C PHE A 24 -0.36 7.32 13.67
N GLU A 25 -0.05 8.13 14.68
CA GLU A 25 -1.08 8.94 15.35
C GLU A 25 -1.67 10.01 14.43
N ALA A 26 -0.86 10.60 13.53
CA ALA A 26 -1.34 11.54 12.53
C ALA A 26 -2.34 10.89 11.56
N VAL A 27 -2.01 9.71 11.01
CA VAL A 27 -2.90 8.95 10.12
C VAL A 27 -4.18 8.54 10.86
N ARG A 28 -4.05 8.04 12.10
CA ARG A 28 -5.19 7.67 12.93
C ARG A 28 -6.13 8.83 13.24
N LEU A 29 -5.58 10.02 13.50
CA LEU A 29 -6.39 11.21 13.73
C LEU A 29 -7.13 11.64 12.45
N ILE A 30 -6.45 11.60 11.30
CA ILE A 30 -7.07 11.92 10.01
C ILE A 30 -8.20 10.92 9.69
N ALA A 31 -7.96 9.62 9.89
CA ALA A 31 -8.96 8.57 9.72
C ALA A 31 -10.22 8.81 10.55
N LYS A 32 -10.09 9.36 11.76
CA LYS A 32 -11.22 9.68 12.65
C LYS A 32 -11.98 10.94 12.27
N GLU A 33 -11.29 11.95 11.76
CA GLU A 33 -11.88 13.29 11.57
C GLU A 33 -12.36 13.58 10.14
N VAL A 34 -11.93 12.78 9.17
CA VAL A 34 -12.26 12.97 7.75
C VAL A 34 -13.12 11.80 7.29
N HIS A 35 -14.24 12.10 6.63
CA HIS A 35 -15.31 11.13 6.42
C HIS A 35 -15.73 10.96 4.97
N THR A 36 -15.44 11.93 4.11
CA THR A 36 -15.89 11.92 2.71
C THR A 36 -14.94 11.16 1.79
N PRO A 37 -13.63 11.51 1.69
CA PRO A 37 -12.68 10.76 0.87
C PRO A 37 -12.31 9.41 1.46
N ILE A 38 -11.73 8.56 0.63
CA ILE A 38 -10.99 7.37 1.06
C ILE A 38 -9.74 7.83 1.82
N ILE A 39 -9.49 7.24 2.99
CA ILE A 39 -8.28 7.48 3.77
C ILE A 39 -7.33 6.32 3.55
N CYS A 40 -6.19 6.62 2.92
CA CYS A 40 -5.19 5.65 2.53
C CYS A 40 -3.96 5.72 3.46
N ALA A 41 -3.39 4.57 3.79
CA ALA A 41 -2.09 4.46 4.46
C ALA A 41 -1.12 3.65 3.60
N LEU A 42 0.10 4.18 3.45
CA LEU A 42 1.20 3.52 2.75
C LEU A 42 1.78 2.38 3.62
N ALA A 43 2.18 1.29 2.99
CA ALA A 43 2.83 0.15 3.63
C ALA A 43 3.87 -0.50 2.69
N ARG A 44 5.05 -0.88 3.21
CA ARG A 44 5.91 -1.82 2.49
C ARG A 44 5.22 -3.18 2.45
N ALA A 45 5.60 -4.02 1.48
CA ALA A 45 5.20 -5.42 1.44
C ALA A 45 5.93 -6.26 2.53
N VAL A 46 5.62 -5.98 3.80
CA VAL A 46 6.10 -6.68 5.00
C VAL A 46 4.93 -6.80 5.99
N PRO A 47 4.74 -7.94 6.71
CA PRO A 47 3.55 -8.15 7.53
C PRO A 47 3.26 -7.03 8.55
N GLU A 48 4.30 -6.57 9.24
CA GLU A 48 4.21 -5.54 10.29
C GLU A 48 3.73 -4.20 9.75
N ASP A 49 4.17 -3.81 8.55
CA ASP A 49 3.75 -2.59 7.87
C ASP A 49 2.27 -2.64 7.49
N ILE A 50 1.81 -3.78 6.95
CA ILE A 50 0.41 -3.98 6.56
C ILE A 50 -0.50 -3.88 7.79
N ASP A 51 -0.12 -4.57 8.87
CA ASP A 51 -0.88 -4.56 10.13
C ASP A 51 -0.93 -3.15 10.71
N ARG A 52 0.21 -2.44 10.69
CA ARG A 52 0.31 -1.08 11.21
C ARG A 52 -0.50 -0.08 10.37
N ALA A 53 -0.50 -0.23 9.05
CA ALA A 53 -1.32 0.57 8.16
C ALA A 53 -2.81 0.37 8.46
N TRP A 54 -3.25 -0.88 8.61
CA TRP A 54 -4.62 -1.19 8.99
C TRP A 54 -5.00 -0.57 10.34
N GLU A 55 -4.18 -0.76 11.38
CA GLU A 55 -4.43 -0.17 12.70
C GLU A 55 -4.65 1.34 12.65
N ALA A 56 -3.94 2.03 11.76
CA ALA A 56 -4.04 3.48 11.60
C ALA A 56 -5.32 3.91 10.87
N VAL A 57 -5.78 3.16 9.86
CA VAL A 57 -6.93 3.56 9.04
C VAL A 57 -8.24 2.85 9.37
N ARG A 58 -8.25 1.82 10.24
CA ARG A 58 -9.45 1.00 10.54
C ARG A 58 -10.66 1.78 11.07
N GLU A 59 -10.45 2.99 11.60
CA GLU A 59 -11.52 3.87 12.09
C GLU A 59 -12.04 4.85 11.01
N ALA A 60 -11.44 4.86 9.82
CA ALA A 60 -11.93 5.63 8.68
C ALA A 60 -13.22 5.03 8.12
N LYS A 61 -14.09 5.90 7.59
CA LYS A 61 -15.33 5.47 6.93
C LYS A 61 -15.07 4.68 5.65
N HIS A 62 -13.99 5.03 4.94
CA HIS A 62 -13.56 4.44 3.69
C HIS A 62 -12.04 4.17 3.75
N PRO A 63 -11.59 3.06 4.35
CA PRO A 63 -10.17 2.77 4.54
C PRO A 63 -9.53 2.09 3.31
N ARG A 64 -8.34 2.55 2.92
CA ARG A 64 -7.49 1.92 1.90
C ARG A 64 -6.10 1.61 2.44
N ILE A 65 -5.52 0.50 2.00
CA ILE A 65 -4.11 0.19 2.22
C ILE A 65 -3.39 0.26 0.86
N HIS A 66 -2.35 1.08 0.77
CA HIS A 66 -1.48 1.16 -0.39
C HIS A 66 -0.19 0.39 -0.11
N VAL A 67 -0.05 -0.76 -0.75
CA VAL A 67 1.12 -1.64 -0.66
C VAL A 67 2.09 -1.31 -1.78
N PHE A 68 3.37 -1.18 -1.48
CA PHE A 68 4.39 -1.04 -2.51
C PHE A 68 5.55 -2.04 -2.32
N LEU A 69 6.15 -2.41 -3.45
CA LEU A 69 7.36 -3.24 -3.50
C LEU A 69 8.19 -2.88 -4.73
N SER A 70 9.51 -2.77 -4.56
CA SER A 70 10.43 -2.48 -5.67
C SER A 70 10.45 -3.61 -6.70
N SER A 71 10.33 -3.27 -7.98
CA SER A 71 10.28 -4.24 -9.08
C SER A 71 11.54 -4.26 -9.96
N SER A 72 12.43 -3.27 -9.85
CA SER A 72 13.59 -3.17 -10.75
C SER A 72 14.79 -4.00 -10.31
N ASP A 73 15.50 -4.59 -11.27
CA ASP A 73 16.61 -5.52 -11.03
C ASP A 73 17.74 -4.91 -10.18
N ILE A 74 17.93 -3.58 -10.24
CA ILE A 74 18.90 -2.88 -9.39
C ILE A 74 18.48 -2.95 -7.92
N HIS A 75 17.20 -2.68 -7.63
CA HIS A 75 16.67 -2.80 -6.26
C HIS A 75 16.64 -4.26 -5.81
N LEU A 76 16.29 -5.19 -6.71
CA LEU A 76 16.27 -6.62 -6.40
C LEU A 76 17.66 -7.18 -6.07
N GLY A 77 18.68 -6.85 -6.89
CA GLY A 77 20.03 -7.38 -6.74
C GLY A 77 20.86 -6.71 -5.64
N TYR A 78 20.73 -5.39 -5.45
CA TYR A 78 21.59 -4.66 -4.52
C TYR A 78 20.93 -4.32 -3.18
N GLN A 79 19.61 -4.07 -3.15
CA GLN A 79 18.92 -3.60 -1.95
C GLN A 79 18.12 -4.72 -1.25
N LEU A 80 17.34 -5.49 -2.01
CA LEU A 80 16.48 -6.55 -1.46
C LEU A 80 17.19 -7.91 -1.38
N LYS A 81 18.17 -8.16 -2.27
CA LYS A 81 18.86 -9.46 -2.44
C LYS A 81 17.87 -10.62 -2.64
N LYS A 82 16.80 -10.38 -3.37
CA LYS A 82 15.73 -11.35 -3.68
C LYS A 82 15.67 -11.62 -5.18
N SER A 83 15.30 -12.84 -5.53
CA SER A 83 14.91 -13.19 -6.89
C SER A 83 13.58 -12.54 -7.27
N ARG A 84 13.31 -12.44 -8.58
CA ARG A 84 12.03 -11.98 -9.12
C ARG A 84 10.85 -12.85 -8.63
N GLU A 85 11.06 -14.15 -8.48
CA GLU A 85 10.03 -15.08 -7.99
C GLU A 85 9.68 -14.80 -6.53
N GLU A 86 10.69 -14.60 -5.67
CA GLU A 86 10.46 -14.25 -4.26
C GLU A 86 9.74 -12.90 -4.10
N VAL A 87 10.02 -11.94 -4.98
CA VAL A 87 9.38 -10.62 -4.99
C VAL A 87 7.93 -10.72 -5.41
N LEU A 88 7.65 -11.48 -6.47
CA LEU A 88 6.27 -11.76 -6.91
C LEU A 88 5.47 -12.45 -5.80
N HIS A 89 6.04 -13.48 -5.17
CA HIS A 89 5.40 -14.16 -4.04
C HIS A 89 5.17 -13.21 -2.86
N THR A 90 6.16 -12.38 -2.51
CA THR A 90 6.02 -11.38 -1.45
C THR A 90 4.88 -10.40 -1.76
N ALA A 91 4.80 -9.89 -2.99
CA ALA A 91 3.72 -8.97 -3.39
C ALA A 91 2.35 -9.63 -3.24
N GLN A 92 2.21 -10.85 -3.75
CA GLN A 92 0.97 -11.64 -3.67
C GLN A 92 0.55 -11.87 -2.21
N GLU A 93 1.46 -12.33 -1.35
CA GLU A 93 1.18 -12.60 0.06
C GLU A 93 0.76 -11.35 0.83
N MET A 94 1.41 -10.22 0.57
CA MET A 94 1.16 -8.98 1.32
C MET A 94 -0.13 -8.30 0.88
N VAL A 95 -0.48 -8.37 -0.40
CA VAL A 95 -1.81 -7.96 -0.88
C VAL A 95 -2.90 -8.87 -0.33
N ALA A 96 -2.70 -10.19 -0.35
CA ALA A 96 -3.63 -11.13 0.26
C ALA A 96 -3.79 -10.93 1.77
N ARG A 97 -2.73 -10.46 2.46
CA ARG A 97 -2.80 -10.06 3.87
C ARG A 97 -3.63 -8.80 4.04
N ALA A 98 -3.39 -7.75 3.25
CA ALA A 98 -4.19 -6.52 3.28
C ALA A 98 -5.68 -6.80 3.01
N LYS A 99 -5.98 -7.77 2.13
CA LYS A 99 -7.35 -8.21 1.82
C LYS A 99 -8.11 -8.83 2.98
N LYS A 100 -7.42 -9.25 4.04
CA LYS A 100 -8.07 -9.69 5.30
C LYS A 100 -8.64 -8.51 6.10
N TYR A 101 -8.24 -7.27 5.77
CA TYR A 101 -8.58 -6.08 6.53
C TYR A 101 -9.55 -5.14 5.79
N THR A 102 -9.31 -4.90 4.50
CA THR A 102 -10.16 -4.03 3.67
C THR A 102 -10.30 -4.58 2.26
N ASP A 103 -11.39 -4.22 1.60
CA ASP A 103 -11.62 -4.56 0.20
C ASP A 103 -10.93 -3.61 -0.77
N ASP A 104 -10.52 -2.43 -0.31
CA ASP A 104 -9.90 -1.38 -1.11
C ASP A 104 -8.37 -1.37 -0.92
N ILE A 105 -7.66 -1.91 -1.90
CA ILE A 105 -6.21 -2.14 -1.83
C ILE A 105 -5.57 -1.62 -3.10
N GLU A 106 -4.55 -0.79 -2.91
CA GLU A 106 -3.73 -0.26 -4.00
C GLU A 106 -2.36 -0.96 -4.00
N PHE A 107 -1.85 -1.35 -5.17
CA PHE A 107 -0.50 -1.90 -5.30
C PHE A 107 0.37 -1.11 -6.28
N SER A 108 1.53 -0.64 -5.80
CA SER A 108 2.54 0.03 -6.63
C SER A 108 3.78 -0.82 -6.86
N PRO A 109 4.07 -1.26 -8.10
CA PRO A 109 5.39 -1.76 -8.47
C PRO A 109 6.36 -0.58 -8.54
N MET A 110 7.11 -0.37 -7.46
CA MET A 110 8.03 0.75 -7.35
C MET A 110 9.16 0.59 -8.39
N ASP A 111 9.43 1.68 -9.10
CA ASP A 111 10.41 1.74 -10.20
C ASP A 111 9.96 1.03 -11.49
N ALA A 112 8.65 0.97 -11.74
CA ALA A 112 8.06 0.31 -12.91
C ALA A 112 8.66 0.75 -14.25
N SER A 113 8.93 2.05 -14.45
CA SER A 113 9.45 2.58 -15.73
C SER A 113 10.86 2.11 -16.09
N ARG A 114 11.60 1.54 -15.13
CA ARG A 114 12.93 0.95 -15.31
C ARG A 114 12.94 -0.58 -15.18
N THR A 115 11.77 -1.18 -15.03
CA THR A 115 11.61 -2.63 -14.90
C THR A 115 11.24 -3.23 -16.25
N GLU A 116 11.67 -4.47 -16.50
CA GLU A 116 11.26 -5.20 -17.70
C GLU A 116 9.71 -5.29 -17.79
N PRO A 117 9.08 -4.82 -18.88
CA PRO A 117 7.62 -4.77 -18.98
C PRO A 117 6.93 -6.11 -18.74
N LYS A 118 7.55 -7.21 -19.18
CA LYS A 118 7.01 -8.56 -19.00
C LYS A 118 6.89 -8.94 -17.52
N TYR A 119 7.89 -8.56 -16.70
CA TYR A 119 7.86 -8.80 -15.27
C TYR A 119 6.83 -7.90 -14.56
N ILE A 120 6.63 -6.67 -15.05
CA ILE A 120 5.55 -5.79 -14.57
C ILE A 120 4.17 -6.42 -14.80
N PHE A 121 3.92 -7.01 -15.96
CA PHE A 121 2.64 -7.69 -16.19
C PHE A 121 2.45 -8.88 -15.23
N GLN A 122 3.50 -9.68 -15.01
CA GLN A 122 3.43 -10.82 -14.10
C GLN A 122 3.13 -10.42 -12.65
N ILE A 123 3.77 -9.37 -12.13
CA ILE A 123 3.52 -8.92 -10.76
C ILE A 123 2.13 -8.31 -10.63
N LEU A 124 1.65 -7.56 -11.63
CA LEU A 124 0.32 -6.97 -11.64
C LEU A 124 -0.78 -8.05 -11.67
N GLU A 125 -0.66 -9.05 -12.54
CA GLU A 125 -1.58 -10.20 -12.57
C GLU A 125 -1.64 -10.90 -11.19
N ALA A 126 -0.48 -11.17 -10.60
CA ALA A 126 -0.40 -11.84 -9.31
C ALA A 126 -1.07 -11.05 -8.16
N VAL A 127 -0.90 -9.73 -8.11
CA VAL A 127 -1.52 -8.90 -7.06
C VAL A 127 -3.01 -8.66 -7.30
N ILE A 128 -3.44 -8.58 -8.56
CA ILE A 128 -4.87 -8.52 -8.91
C ILE A 128 -5.56 -9.79 -8.42
N ASP A 129 -5.00 -10.96 -8.71
CA ASP A 129 -5.52 -12.25 -8.23
C ASP A 129 -5.53 -12.35 -6.70
N ALA A 130 -4.58 -11.69 -6.02
CA ALA A 130 -4.52 -11.62 -4.56
C ALA A 130 -5.53 -10.64 -3.93
N GLY A 131 -6.13 -9.75 -4.73
CA GLY A 131 -7.19 -8.83 -4.29
C GLY A 131 -6.87 -7.34 -4.39
N ALA A 132 -5.79 -6.93 -5.07
CA ALA A 132 -5.58 -5.52 -5.40
C ALA A 132 -6.68 -5.01 -6.34
N THR A 133 -7.21 -3.84 -6.04
CA THR A 133 -8.31 -3.20 -6.78
C THR A 133 -7.91 -1.89 -7.44
N THR A 134 -6.69 -1.42 -7.20
CA THR A 134 -6.05 -0.24 -7.81
C THR A 134 -4.56 -0.52 -7.97
#